data_AF-A0A8T4P3Z4-F1
#
_entry.id   AF-A0A8T4P3Z4-F1
#
_cell.length_a   1.000
_cell.length_b   1.000
_cell.length_c   1.000
_cell.angle_alpha   90.00
_cell.angle_beta   90.00
_cell.angle_gamma   90.00
#
_symmetry.space_group_name_H-M   'P 1'
#
loop_
_entity.id
_entity.type
_entity.pdbx_description
1 polymer ?
#
loop_
_entity_poly.entity_id
_entity_poly.type
_entity_poly.pdbx_seq_one_letter_code
_entity_poly.pdbx_strand_id
1 'polypeptide(L)'
;MIHLLQQKLGSMTKALEILYVMENVKPAARIIIDEDKADELTSLLANLIAVKSSFKIKKEVDKNREYSDKGTRLPASSKEKGQLFLYISKSKEKAELAKKLEEENKHKELGIALGYPKCCSEFFEKNFPVESKKQNDYTLATLKSSEGFKFPFYTNITIRHLDLTLLNHFPCSFSCKASITKAKRHLEVIEKHSRELGIIFKGMLKGAVVYTEKSGVFLLRESSLNKNKITYRGVMSSTNNSYYDLLKKSETIEIIGKNHIKTEKDDIKGIGFMLFY
;
A
#
# COMPACT_ATOMS: atom_id res chain seq x y z
N MET A 1 8.74 5.81 -19.75
CA MET A 1 7.97 6.73 -18.88
C MET A 1 7.92 6.27 -17.42
N ILE A 2 7.49 5.04 -17.11
CA ILE A 2 7.44 4.52 -15.74
C ILE A 2 8.76 4.67 -14.96
N HIS A 3 9.90 4.36 -15.60
CA HIS A 3 11.22 4.50 -14.98
C HIS A 3 11.59 5.95 -14.66
N LEU A 4 11.26 6.90 -15.55
CA LEU A 4 11.48 8.33 -15.31
C LEU A 4 10.65 8.83 -14.12
N LEU A 5 9.36 8.44 -14.05
CA LEU A 5 8.50 8.77 -12.92
C LEU A 5 9.03 8.16 -11.62
N GLN A 6 9.46 6.89 -11.65
CA GLN A 6 10.04 6.21 -10.49
C GLN A 6 11.28 6.96 -9.98
N GLN A 7 12.21 7.33 -10.87
CA GLN A 7 13.42 8.07 -10.50
C GLN A 7 13.09 9.41 -9.84
N LYS A 8 12.15 10.17 -10.42
CA LYS A 8 11.75 11.50 -9.89
C LYS A 8 11.00 11.41 -8.57
N LEU A 9 10.16 10.39 -8.40
CA LEU A 9 9.32 10.22 -7.21
C LEU A 9 10.01 9.43 -6.09
N GLY A 10 11.11 8.74 -6.40
CA GLY A 10 11.77 7.79 -5.51
C GLY A 10 10.86 6.63 -5.09
N SER A 11 9.79 6.35 -5.85
CA SER A 11 8.81 5.31 -5.53
C SER A 11 8.11 4.80 -6.78
N MET A 12 8.16 3.49 -6.97
CA MET A 12 7.41 2.74 -7.97
C MET A 12 5.91 2.85 -7.72
N THR A 13 5.45 2.74 -6.47
CA THR A 13 4.01 2.84 -6.15
C THR A 13 3.45 4.20 -6.55
N LYS A 14 4.19 5.30 -6.27
CA LYS A 14 3.79 6.66 -6.70
C LYS A 14 3.86 6.83 -8.22
N ALA A 15 4.84 6.21 -8.89
CA ALA A 15 4.93 6.25 -10.36
C ALA A 15 3.75 5.54 -11.01
N LEU A 16 3.34 4.39 -10.46
CA LEU A 16 2.21 3.60 -10.95
C LEU A 16 0.87 4.31 -10.77
N GLU A 17 0.67 5.02 -9.65
CA GLU A 17 -0.49 5.91 -9.44
C GLU A 17 -0.75 6.84 -10.63
N ILE A 18 0.30 7.53 -11.08
CA ILE A 18 0.23 8.45 -12.23
C ILE A 18 0.00 7.67 -13.52
N LEU A 19 0.74 6.58 -13.74
CA LEU A 19 0.59 5.74 -14.93
C LEU A 19 -0.85 5.23 -15.09
N TYR A 20 -1.50 4.85 -14.00
CA TYR A 20 -2.90 4.40 -14.01
C TYR A 20 -3.88 5.49 -14.43
N VAL A 21 -3.61 6.75 -14.10
CA VAL A 21 -4.38 7.90 -14.61
C VAL A 21 -4.11 8.10 -16.10
N MET A 22 -2.85 8.01 -16.52
CA MET A 22 -2.46 8.14 -17.94
C MET A 22 -3.11 7.08 -18.82
N GLU A 23 -3.31 5.87 -18.30
CA GLU A 23 -3.94 4.74 -19.00
C GLU A 23 -5.47 4.66 -18.79
N ASN A 24 -6.08 5.68 -18.18
CA ASN A 24 -7.53 5.76 -17.91
C ASN A 24 -8.09 4.62 -17.04
N VAL A 25 -7.24 3.88 -16.30
CA VAL A 25 -7.70 2.85 -15.34
C VAL A 25 -7.98 3.43 -13.96
N LYS A 26 -7.51 4.65 -13.69
CA LYS A 26 -7.91 5.48 -12.55
C LYS A 26 -8.42 6.86 -12.98
N PRO A 27 -9.49 7.39 -12.34
CA PRO A 27 -10.00 8.73 -12.62
C PRO A 27 -9.07 9.85 -12.12
N ALA A 28 -8.40 9.63 -10.98
CA ALA A 28 -7.44 10.53 -10.39
C ALA A 28 -6.47 9.76 -9.50
N ALA A 29 -5.30 10.35 -9.27
CA ALA A 29 -4.28 9.88 -8.34
C ALA A 29 -4.10 10.91 -7.23
N ARG A 30 -3.73 10.44 -6.04
CA ARG A 30 -3.35 11.26 -4.88
C ARG A 30 -1.96 10.81 -4.45
N ILE A 31 -0.96 11.66 -4.64
CA ILE A 31 0.42 11.38 -4.23
C ILE A 31 0.90 12.42 -3.22
N ILE A 32 1.77 12.02 -2.31
CA ILE A 32 2.47 12.91 -1.39
C ILE A 32 3.88 13.19 -1.91
N ILE A 33 4.27 14.46 -1.94
CA ILE A 33 5.56 14.92 -2.46
C ILE A 33 6.13 16.04 -1.60
N ASP A 34 7.46 16.13 -1.52
CA ASP A 34 8.13 17.26 -0.88
C ASP A 34 7.78 18.56 -1.62
N GLU A 35 7.51 19.64 -0.89
CA GLU A 35 7.00 20.88 -1.47
C GLU A 35 7.91 21.49 -2.55
N ASP A 36 9.22 21.30 -2.41
CA ASP A 36 10.27 21.78 -3.32
C ASP A 36 10.29 21.03 -4.66
N LYS A 37 9.73 19.81 -4.71
CA LYS A 37 9.66 18.97 -5.92
C LYS A 37 8.31 19.06 -6.62
N ALA A 38 7.32 19.73 -6.02
CA ALA A 38 5.94 19.72 -6.54
C ALA A 38 5.82 20.42 -7.90
N ASP A 39 6.52 21.53 -8.12
CA ASP A 39 6.49 22.28 -9.39
C ASP A 39 7.24 21.57 -10.52
N GLU A 40 8.39 20.97 -10.20
CA GLU A 40 9.14 20.14 -11.14
C GLU A 40 8.28 18.98 -11.64
N LEU A 41 7.63 18.25 -10.72
CA LEU A 41 6.75 17.15 -11.10
C LEU A 41 5.54 17.63 -11.90
N THR A 42 4.92 18.76 -11.52
CA THR A 42 3.78 19.31 -12.27
C THR A 42 4.18 19.63 -13.71
N SER A 43 5.39 20.18 -13.91
CA SER A 43 5.94 20.47 -15.24
C SER A 43 6.20 19.20 -16.06
N LEU A 44 6.69 18.13 -15.42
CA LEU A 44 6.90 16.83 -16.06
C LEU A 44 5.58 16.20 -16.55
N LEU A 45 4.47 16.52 -15.89
CA LEU A 45 3.14 15.98 -16.17
C LEU A 45 2.31 16.89 -17.08
N ALA A 46 2.92 17.63 -18.01
CA ALA A 46 2.27 18.67 -18.83
C ALA A 46 0.95 18.25 -19.53
N ASN A 47 0.74 16.94 -19.77
CA ASN A 47 -0.49 16.40 -20.37
C ASN A 47 -1.57 15.98 -19.33
N LEU A 48 -1.33 16.24 -18.05
CA LEU A 48 -2.24 16.00 -16.94
C LEU A 48 -2.45 17.29 -16.15
N ILE A 49 -3.57 17.36 -15.43
CA ILE A 49 -3.83 18.41 -14.46
C ILE A 49 -3.36 17.93 -13.10
N ALA A 50 -2.46 18.69 -12.47
CA ALA A 50 -2.03 18.48 -11.09
C ALA A 50 -2.49 19.66 -10.23
N VAL A 51 -3.24 19.36 -9.17
CA VAL A 51 -3.72 20.37 -8.21
C VAL A 51 -3.06 20.11 -6.86
N LYS A 52 -2.48 21.16 -6.26
CA LYS A 52 -1.85 21.10 -4.93
C LYS A 52 -2.89 21.23 -3.81
N SER A 53 -2.68 20.52 -2.70
CA SER A 53 -3.41 20.76 -1.45
C SER A 53 -3.22 22.18 -0.92
N SER A 54 -4.24 22.74 -0.25
CA SER A 54 -4.14 24.02 0.47
C SER A 54 -3.42 23.93 1.83
N PHE A 55 -2.77 22.79 2.09
CA PHE A 55 -2.11 22.47 3.36
C PHE A 55 -0.87 21.60 3.10
N LYS A 56 0.05 21.59 4.06
CA LYS A 56 1.21 20.69 4.10
C LYS A 56 0.98 19.57 5.12
N ILE A 57 1.72 18.50 4.98
CA ILE A 57 1.77 17.37 5.92
C ILE A 57 3.19 17.24 6.42
N LYS A 58 3.36 17.34 7.74
CA LYS A 58 4.61 17.01 8.41
C LYS A 58 4.49 15.60 8.96
N LYS A 59 5.31 14.68 8.45
CA LYS A 59 5.34 13.30 8.98
C LYS A 59 5.76 13.31 10.45
N GLU A 60 5.06 12.52 11.25
CA GLU A 60 5.43 12.31 12.64
C GLU A 60 6.59 11.30 12.69
N VAL A 61 7.72 11.70 13.27
CA VAL A 61 8.83 10.80 13.56
C VAL A 61 8.62 10.26 14.97
N ASP A 62 8.07 9.04 15.09
CA ASP A 62 7.97 8.37 16.39
C ASP A 62 9.30 7.66 16.68
N LYS A 63 10.03 8.11 17.69
CA LYS A 63 11.34 7.54 18.10
C LYS A 63 11.25 6.09 18.57
N ASN A 64 10.07 5.62 18.97
CA ASN A 64 9.82 4.27 19.48
C ASN A 64 9.19 3.35 18.43
N ARG A 65 8.96 3.83 17.20
CA ARG A 65 8.43 3.03 16.10
C ARG A 65 9.40 3.08 14.94
N GLU A 66 9.73 1.90 14.42
CA GLU A 66 10.51 1.80 13.19
C GLU A 66 9.70 2.31 11.97
N TYR A 67 8.36 2.47 12.10
CA TYR A 67 7.44 2.80 11.01
C TYR A 67 6.19 3.57 11.49
N SER A 68 5.74 4.61 10.75
CA SER A 68 4.48 5.34 10.98
C SER A 68 3.93 5.99 9.70
N ASP A 69 2.64 5.78 9.39
CA ASP A 69 1.90 6.49 8.32
C ASP A 69 1.18 7.77 8.82
N LYS A 70 1.57 8.28 10.00
CA LYS A 70 0.97 9.50 10.57
C LYS A 70 1.66 10.78 10.11
N GLY A 71 0.87 11.84 10.05
CA GLY A 71 1.36 13.19 9.82
C GLY A 71 0.39 14.24 10.33
N THR A 72 0.94 15.39 10.71
CA THR A 72 0.17 16.55 11.16
C THR A 72 -0.06 17.51 9.99
N ARG A 73 -1.30 18.00 9.86
CA ARG A 73 -1.64 19.03 8.89
C ARG A 73 -1.08 20.38 9.33
N LEU A 74 -0.34 21.04 8.45
CA LEU A 74 0.14 22.41 8.62
C LEU A 74 -0.55 23.32 7.60
N PRO A 75 -0.82 24.60 7.93
CA PRO A 75 -1.24 25.58 6.95
C PRO A 75 -0.23 25.69 5.79
N ALA A 76 -0.71 25.93 4.55
CA ALA A 76 0.19 26.12 3.42
C ALA A 76 1.17 27.31 3.61
N SER A 77 0.77 28.32 4.39
CA SER A 77 1.60 29.47 4.75
C SER A 77 2.67 29.17 5.81
N SER A 78 2.69 27.96 6.39
CA SER A 78 3.68 27.59 7.41
C SER A 78 5.09 27.65 6.83
N LYS A 79 6.00 28.28 7.58
CA LYS A 79 7.45 28.30 7.28
C LYS A 79 8.11 26.94 7.48
N GLU A 80 7.46 26.04 8.24
CA GLU A 80 7.97 24.69 8.41
C GLU A 80 7.90 23.92 7.10
N LYS A 81 8.97 23.17 6.82
CA LYS A 81 9.01 22.28 5.66
C LYS A 81 8.02 21.14 5.83
N GLY A 82 7.34 20.81 4.75
CA GLY A 82 6.39 19.70 4.73
C GLY A 82 6.17 19.12 3.34
N GLN A 83 5.29 18.14 3.28
CA GLN A 83 4.90 17.50 2.03
C GLN A 83 3.52 17.97 1.60
N LEU A 84 3.30 18.10 0.30
CA LEU A 84 2.00 18.44 -0.29
C LEU A 84 1.34 17.18 -0.83
N PHE A 85 0.01 17.19 -0.87
CA PHE A 85 -0.70 16.29 -1.76
C PHE A 85 -0.81 16.91 -3.15
N LEU A 86 -0.53 16.11 -4.17
CA LEU A 86 -0.88 16.39 -5.55
C LEU A 86 -2.03 15.48 -5.96
N TYR A 87 -3.11 16.10 -6.44
CA TYR A 87 -4.26 15.44 -7.05
C TYR A 87 -4.10 15.52 -8.55
N ILE A 88 -3.88 14.38 -9.20
CA ILE A 88 -3.49 14.30 -10.60
C ILE A 88 -4.60 13.63 -11.39
N SER A 89 -5.09 14.27 -12.45
CA SER A 89 -6.12 13.71 -13.33
C SER A 89 -5.97 14.25 -14.76
N LYS A 90 -6.57 13.57 -15.74
CA LYS A 90 -6.79 14.16 -17.07
C LYS A 90 -7.91 15.22 -17.08
N SER A 91 -8.70 15.30 -16.01
CA SER A 91 -9.78 16.29 -15.86
C SER A 91 -9.52 17.19 -14.66
N LYS A 92 -9.54 18.51 -14.90
CA LYS A 92 -9.42 19.51 -13.83
C LYS A 92 -10.51 19.33 -12.76
N GLU A 93 -11.74 19.08 -13.19
CA GLU A 93 -12.87 18.84 -12.30
C GLU A 93 -12.61 17.67 -11.34
N LYS A 94 -12.09 16.55 -11.84
CA LYS A 94 -11.79 15.37 -11.02
C LYS A 94 -10.63 15.61 -10.04
N ALA A 95 -9.60 16.33 -10.46
CA ALA A 95 -8.48 16.68 -9.58
C ALA A 95 -8.91 17.63 -8.45
N GLU A 96 -9.68 18.68 -8.79
CA GLU A 96 -10.23 19.62 -7.80
C GLU A 96 -11.25 18.94 -6.87
N LEU A 97 -12.08 18.03 -7.39
CA LEU A 97 -13.00 17.25 -6.57
C LEU A 97 -12.24 16.40 -5.53
N ALA A 98 -11.20 15.68 -5.95
CA ALA A 98 -10.39 14.88 -5.02
C ALA A 98 -9.73 15.77 -3.94
N LYS A 99 -9.21 16.94 -4.33
CA LYS A 99 -8.69 17.93 -3.38
C LYS A 99 -9.75 18.38 -2.37
N LYS A 100 -10.91 18.82 -2.86
CA LYS A 100 -12.01 19.31 -2.03
C LYS A 100 -12.47 18.26 -1.02
N LEU A 101 -12.62 17.01 -1.46
CA LEU A 101 -13.05 15.92 -0.58
C LEU A 101 -12.04 15.60 0.52
N GLU A 102 -10.73 15.69 0.24
CA GLU A 102 -9.70 15.59 1.30
C GLU A 102 -9.77 16.78 2.26
N GLU A 103 -9.95 17.99 1.76
CA GLU A 103 -10.00 19.21 2.58
C GLU A 103 -11.20 19.20 3.54
N GLU A 104 -12.32 18.64 3.10
CA GLU A 104 -13.57 18.44 3.87
C GLU A 104 -13.57 17.14 4.72
N ASN A 105 -12.49 16.36 4.74
CA ASN A 105 -12.39 15.05 5.42
C ASN A 105 -13.46 14.02 5.00
N LYS A 106 -13.93 14.10 3.76
CA LYS A 106 -14.91 13.17 3.18
C LYS A 106 -14.22 11.91 2.64
N HIS A 107 -13.71 11.08 3.55
CA HIS A 107 -12.82 9.96 3.24
C HIS A 107 -13.44 8.93 2.28
N LYS A 108 -14.73 8.58 2.47
CA LYS A 108 -15.43 7.61 1.63
C LYS A 108 -15.57 8.14 0.19
N GLU A 109 -16.07 9.36 0.05
CA GLU A 109 -16.28 10.03 -1.22
C GLU A 109 -14.95 10.24 -1.94
N LEU A 110 -13.90 10.65 -1.20
CA LEU A 110 -12.56 10.76 -1.74
C LEU A 110 -12.08 9.44 -2.33
N GLY A 111 -12.22 8.32 -1.60
CA GLY A 111 -11.85 7.01 -2.11
C GLY A 111 -12.57 6.67 -3.41
N ILE A 112 -13.88 6.96 -3.49
CA ILE A 112 -14.67 6.76 -4.72
C ILE A 112 -14.18 7.66 -5.85
N ALA A 113 -13.88 8.93 -5.57
CA ALA A 113 -13.35 9.89 -6.56
C ALA A 113 -11.98 9.49 -7.11
N LEU A 114 -11.16 8.79 -6.31
CA LEU A 114 -9.88 8.18 -6.73
C LEU A 114 -10.07 6.84 -7.46
N GLY A 115 -11.30 6.36 -7.58
CA GLY A 115 -11.67 5.13 -8.27
C GLY A 115 -11.54 3.86 -7.42
N TYR A 116 -11.56 3.97 -6.10
CA TYR A 116 -11.59 2.82 -5.19
C TYR A 116 -12.99 2.19 -5.19
N PRO A 117 -13.11 0.86 -4.99
CA PRO A 117 -14.41 0.21 -4.88
C PRO A 117 -15.22 0.77 -3.70
N LYS A 118 -16.51 1.01 -3.91
CA LYS A 118 -17.43 1.52 -2.86
C LYS A 118 -17.33 0.72 -1.56
N CYS A 119 -17.31 -0.61 -1.64
CA CYS A 119 -17.19 -1.47 -0.46
C CYS A 119 -15.88 -1.28 0.32
N CYS A 120 -14.79 -0.92 -0.37
CA CYS A 120 -13.49 -0.66 0.26
C CYS A 120 -13.45 0.74 0.88
N SER A 121 -14.08 1.73 0.24
CA SER A 121 -14.26 3.07 0.82
C SER A 121 -15.13 3.04 2.08
N GLU A 122 -16.22 2.27 2.07
CA GLU A 122 -17.08 2.05 3.24
C GLU A 122 -16.35 1.31 4.36
N PHE A 123 -15.54 0.31 4.00
CA PHE A 123 -14.68 -0.37 4.95
C PHE A 123 -13.66 0.58 5.60
N PHE A 124 -13.02 1.45 4.81
CA PHE A 124 -12.09 2.45 5.34
C PHE A 124 -12.78 3.38 6.34
N GLU A 125 -13.89 4.01 5.94
CA GLU A 125 -14.66 4.92 6.79
C GLU A 125 -15.10 4.26 8.10
N LYS A 126 -15.61 3.03 8.03
CA LYS A 126 -16.02 2.26 9.21
C LYS A 126 -14.86 2.01 10.20
N ASN A 127 -13.66 1.74 9.70
CA ASN A 127 -12.51 1.41 10.54
C ASN A 127 -11.65 2.64 10.91
N PHE A 128 -11.88 3.78 10.27
CA PHE A 128 -11.09 4.99 10.45
C PHE A 128 -10.97 5.46 11.91
N PRO A 129 -12.03 5.48 12.73
CA PRO A 129 -11.93 5.92 14.14
C PRO A 129 -10.98 5.09 15.00
N VAL A 130 -10.72 3.84 14.62
CA VAL A 130 -9.84 2.90 15.33
C VAL A 130 -8.44 2.91 14.73
N GLU A 131 -8.32 2.71 13.42
CA GLU A 131 -7.04 2.49 12.76
C GLU A 131 -6.21 3.78 12.64
N SER A 132 -6.85 4.94 12.48
CA SER A 132 -6.16 6.25 12.47
C SER A 132 -5.43 6.56 13.77
N LYS A 133 -5.92 6.05 14.91
CA LYS A 133 -5.29 6.20 16.23
C LYS A 133 -4.06 5.31 16.41
N LYS A 134 -3.97 4.21 15.65
CA LYS A 134 -2.88 3.22 15.70
C LYS A 134 -1.71 3.60 14.79
N GLN A 135 -1.54 2.90 13.66
CA GLN A 135 -0.56 3.16 12.61
C GLN A 135 -1.19 3.70 11.32
N ASN A 136 -2.52 3.82 11.25
CA ASN A 136 -3.25 4.12 10.03
C ASN A 136 -3.02 3.09 8.89
N ASP A 137 -2.68 1.85 9.25
CA ASP A 137 -2.55 0.71 8.35
C ASP A 137 -3.70 -0.29 8.63
N TYR A 138 -4.46 -0.64 7.59
CA TYR A 138 -5.69 -1.43 7.73
C TYR A 138 -5.47 -2.92 7.42
N THR A 139 -4.22 -3.38 7.36
CA THR A 139 -3.89 -4.78 7.06
C THR A 139 -4.57 -5.75 8.03
N LEU A 140 -4.48 -5.50 9.34
CA LEU A 140 -5.11 -6.37 10.35
C LEU A 140 -6.64 -6.31 10.31
N ALA A 141 -7.22 -5.13 10.06
CA ALA A 141 -8.66 -4.99 9.88
C ALA A 141 -9.15 -5.75 8.62
N THR A 142 -8.35 -5.73 7.55
CA THR A 142 -8.59 -6.47 6.31
C THR A 142 -8.52 -7.98 6.57
N LEU A 143 -7.49 -8.44 7.28
CA LEU A 143 -7.32 -9.85 7.65
C LEU A 143 -8.46 -10.34 8.56
N LYS A 144 -8.89 -9.51 9.53
CA LYS A 144 -10.02 -9.81 10.40
C LYS A 144 -11.29 -10.03 9.59
N SER A 145 -11.52 -9.20 8.58
CA SER A 145 -12.67 -9.25 7.67
C SER A 145 -12.54 -10.30 6.56
N SER A 146 -11.44 -11.06 6.55
CA SER A 146 -11.19 -12.11 5.56
C SER A 146 -11.35 -13.50 6.18
N GLU A 147 -11.92 -14.40 5.39
CA GLU A 147 -12.05 -15.81 5.75
C GLU A 147 -10.76 -16.58 5.44
N GLY A 148 -10.33 -17.40 6.40
CA GLY A 148 -9.09 -18.17 6.28
C GLY A 148 -7.83 -17.28 6.25
N PHE A 149 -6.80 -17.78 5.58
CA PHE A 149 -5.48 -17.14 5.46
C PHE A 149 -4.92 -17.20 4.04
N LYS A 150 -5.65 -17.76 3.07
CA LYS A 150 -5.20 -17.94 1.68
C LYS A 150 -5.92 -16.98 0.77
N PHE A 151 -5.18 -16.17 0.02
CA PHE A 151 -5.75 -15.09 -0.77
C PHE A 151 -5.09 -14.96 -2.15
N PRO A 152 -5.79 -14.48 -3.18
CA PRO A 152 -5.17 -14.20 -4.47
C PRO A 152 -4.08 -13.13 -4.33
N PHE A 153 -2.91 -13.31 -4.97
CA PHE A 153 -1.81 -12.33 -4.90
C PHE A 153 -2.19 -10.90 -5.33
N TYR A 154 -3.24 -10.77 -6.15
CA TYR A 154 -3.79 -9.48 -6.58
C TYR A 154 -4.15 -8.54 -5.44
N THR A 155 -4.46 -9.04 -4.25
CA THR A 155 -4.83 -8.23 -3.08
C THR A 155 -3.71 -8.10 -2.06
N ASN A 156 -2.49 -8.57 -2.38
CA ASN A 156 -1.33 -8.44 -1.52
C ASN A 156 -0.86 -6.98 -1.46
N ILE A 157 -1.52 -6.18 -0.60
CA ILE A 157 -1.14 -4.80 -0.30
C ILE A 157 -0.09 -4.72 0.82
N THR A 158 0.18 -5.82 1.53
CA THR A 158 1.01 -5.80 2.75
C THR A 158 2.48 -5.49 2.43
N ILE A 159 2.94 -5.83 1.22
CA ILE A 159 4.31 -5.51 0.78
C ILE A 159 4.44 -4.13 0.12
N ARG A 160 3.43 -3.24 0.25
CA ARG A 160 3.53 -1.81 -0.08
C ARG A 160 4.69 -1.11 0.63
N HIS A 161 5.08 -1.62 1.80
CA HIS A 161 6.22 -1.16 2.59
C HIS A 161 7.57 -1.42 1.92
N LEU A 162 7.58 -2.33 0.93
CA LEU A 162 8.70 -2.62 0.03
C LEU A 162 8.49 -1.94 -1.35
N ASP A 163 7.60 -0.94 -1.41
CA ASP A 163 7.25 -0.16 -2.61
C ASP A 163 6.71 -1.02 -3.78
N LEU A 164 6.03 -2.11 -3.45
CA LEU A 164 5.45 -3.06 -4.39
C LEU A 164 3.99 -3.34 -4.02
N THR A 165 3.03 -2.94 -4.86
CA THR A 165 1.60 -3.28 -4.69
C THR A 165 0.84 -2.99 -5.97
N LEU A 166 -0.20 -3.78 -6.26
CA LEU A 166 -1.17 -3.49 -7.33
C LEU A 166 -2.33 -2.62 -6.85
N LEU A 167 -2.52 -2.48 -5.55
CA LEU A 167 -3.62 -1.72 -4.96
C LEU A 167 -3.16 -0.41 -4.36
N ASN A 168 -4.01 0.60 -4.49
CA ASN A 168 -3.84 1.94 -3.92
C ASN A 168 -4.77 2.20 -2.73
N HIS A 169 -5.47 1.16 -2.29
CA HIS A 169 -6.45 1.17 -1.21
C HIS A 169 -6.40 -0.16 -0.48
N PHE A 170 -6.68 -0.16 0.83
CA PHE A 170 -6.88 -1.41 1.54
C PHE A 170 -8.19 -2.07 1.09
N PRO A 171 -8.16 -3.33 0.64
CA PRO A 171 -9.38 -4.00 0.24
C PRO A 171 -10.22 -4.32 1.49
N CYS A 172 -11.56 -4.34 1.39
CA CYS A 172 -12.42 -4.67 2.54
C CYS A 172 -12.25 -6.12 3.05
N SER A 173 -11.62 -6.97 2.23
CA SER A 173 -11.15 -8.31 2.53
C SER A 173 -10.07 -8.66 1.49
N PHE A 174 -9.11 -9.50 1.82
CA PHE A 174 -8.15 -10.03 0.85
C PHE A 174 -8.80 -10.89 -0.25
N SER A 175 -10.07 -11.29 -0.11
CA SER A 175 -10.85 -11.94 -1.16
C SER A 175 -11.80 -10.98 -1.91
N CYS A 176 -11.66 -9.67 -1.72
CA CYS A 176 -12.54 -8.67 -2.33
C CYS A 176 -12.48 -8.71 -3.87
N LYS A 177 -13.57 -9.16 -4.49
CA LYS A 177 -13.70 -9.30 -5.96
C LYS A 177 -13.43 -7.99 -6.70
N ALA A 178 -13.94 -6.86 -6.21
CA ALA A 178 -13.76 -5.56 -6.85
C ALA A 178 -12.28 -5.12 -6.83
N SER A 179 -11.57 -5.37 -5.72
CA SER A 179 -10.13 -5.10 -5.63
C SER A 179 -9.32 -6.02 -6.52
N ILE A 180 -9.65 -7.31 -6.60
CA ILE A 180 -9.00 -8.25 -7.53
C ILE A 180 -9.16 -7.78 -8.98
N THR A 181 -10.36 -7.37 -9.39
CA THR A 181 -10.61 -6.84 -10.75
C THR A 181 -9.77 -5.60 -11.04
N LYS A 182 -9.64 -4.67 -10.09
CA LYS A 182 -8.77 -3.50 -10.26
C LYS A 182 -7.30 -3.88 -10.36
N ALA A 183 -6.81 -4.73 -9.47
CA ALA A 183 -5.43 -5.18 -9.46
C ALA A 183 -5.04 -5.90 -10.76
N LYS A 184 -5.95 -6.70 -11.34
CA LYS A 184 -5.76 -7.30 -12.67
C LYS A 184 -5.55 -6.25 -13.76
N ARG A 185 -6.43 -5.25 -13.83
CA ARG A 185 -6.29 -4.12 -14.79
C ARG A 185 -5.00 -3.32 -14.59
N HIS A 186 -4.61 -3.11 -13.33
CA HIS A 186 -3.35 -2.45 -13.00
C HIS A 186 -2.14 -3.27 -13.47
N LEU A 187 -2.17 -4.60 -13.30
CA LEU A 187 -1.13 -5.49 -13.80
C LEU A 187 -1.08 -5.49 -15.33
N GLU A 188 -2.22 -5.50 -16.02
CA GLU A 188 -2.29 -5.37 -17.49
C GLU A 188 -1.62 -4.07 -17.97
N VAL A 189 -1.85 -2.95 -17.25
CA VAL A 189 -1.16 -1.68 -17.53
C VAL A 189 0.34 -1.78 -17.30
N ILE A 190 0.79 -2.40 -16.21
CA ILE A 190 2.22 -2.62 -15.96
C ILE A 190 2.82 -3.44 -17.11
N GLU A 191 2.20 -4.56 -17.49
CA GLU A 191 2.68 -5.45 -18.55
C GLU A 191 2.71 -4.79 -19.92
N LYS A 192 1.74 -3.91 -20.22
CA LYS A 192 1.73 -3.08 -21.43
C LYS A 192 2.97 -2.19 -21.52
N HIS A 193 3.45 -1.65 -20.40
CA HIS A 193 4.59 -0.73 -20.36
C HIS A 193 5.94 -1.40 -20.07
N SER A 194 5.94 -2.54 -19.39
CA SER A 194 7.11 -3.39 -19.13
C SER A 194 6.67 -4.80 -18.73
N ARG A 195 6.85 -5.75 -19.65
CA ARG A 195 6.61 -7.17 -19.39
C ARG A 195 7.49 -7.70 -18.25
N GLU A 196 8.73 -7.24 -18.16
CA GLU A 196 9.66 -7.60 -17.09
C GLU A 196 9.13 -7.17 -15.71
N LEU A 197 8.68 -5.93 -15.57
CA LEU A 197 8.05 -5.47 -14.32
C LEU A 197 6.79 -6.28 -14.01
N GLY A 198 5.98 -6.64 -15.01
CA GLY A 198 4.84 -7.52 -14.80
C GLY A 198 5.21 -8.89 -14.23
N ILE A 199 6.30 -9.49 -14.70
CA ILE A 199 6.85 -10.74 -14.16
C ILE A 199 7.31 -10.55 -12.72
N ILE A 200 8.04 -9.46 -12.43
CA ILE A 200 8.50 -9.14 -11.08
C ILE A 200 7.29 -8.98 -10.13
N PHE A 201 6.28 -8.20 -10.50
CA PHE A 201 5.07 -8.01 -9.67
C PHE A 201 4.36 -9.34 -9.40
N LYS A 202 4.16 -10.18 -10.43
CA LYS A 202 3.53 -11.50 -10.26
C LYS A 202 4.32 -12.42 -9.33
N GLY A 203 5.66 -12.38 -9.39
CA GLY A 203 6.51 -13.18 -8.53
C GLY A 203 6.53 -12.67 -7.09
N MET A 204 6.72 -11.36 -6.91
CA MET A 204 6.92 -10.73 -5.61
C MET A 204 5.66 -10.64 -4.77
N LEU A 205 4.49 -10.51 -5.41
CA LEU A 205 3.21 -10.45 -4.69
C LEU A 205 2.72 -11.83 -4.22
N LYS A 206 3.38 -12.91 -4.65
CA LYS A 206 3.13 -14.26 -4.16
C LYS A 206 4.04 -14.58 -2.99
N GLY A 207 3.51 -15.31 -2.02
CA GLY A 207 4.28 -15.72 -0.86
C GLY A 207 3.47 -15.69 0.42
N ALA A 208 4.03 -16.28 1.47
CA ALA A 208 3.51 -16.12 2.81
C ALA A 208 4.00 -14.79 3.40
N VAL A 209 3.14 -14.09 4.13
CA VAL A 209 3.43 -12.84 4.79
C VAL A 209 3.15 -12.98 6.28
N VAL A 210 4.14 -12.58 7.08
CA VAL A 210 3.98 -12.33 8.52
C VAL A 210 3.94 -10.81 8.70
N TYR A 211 2.78 -10.30 9.10
CA TYR A 211 2.58 -8.89 9.40
C TYR A 211 2.55 -8.68 10.90
N THR A 212 3.24 -7.64 11.35
CA THR A 212 3.16 -7.17 12.73
C THR A 212 2.85 -5.68 12.74
N GLU A 213 2.03 -5.22 13.69
CA GLU A 213 1.63 -3.81 13.73
C GLU A 213 2.79 -2.86 14.06
N LYS A 214 3.85 -3.35 14.73
CA LYS A 214 4.95 -2.52 15.23
C LYS A 214 6.35 -3.01 14.85
N SER A 215 6.50 -4.27 14.47
CA SER A 215 7.80 -4.89 14.21
C SER A 215 8.05 -5.12 12.71
N GLY A 216 7.22 -4.55 11.83
CA GLY A 216 7.38 -4.65 10.38
C GLY A 216 6.61 -5.79 9.71
N VAL A 217 6.89 -5.96 8.42
CA VAL A 217 6.27 -6.92 7.52
C VAL A 217 7.33 -7.80 6.88
N PHE A 218 7.12 -9.11 6.95
CA PHE A 218 8.05 -10.13 6.47
C PHE A 218 7.41 -10.95 5.36
N LEU A 219 7.95 -10.89 4.16
CA LEU A 219 7.57 -11.73 3.02
C LEU A 219 8.48 -12.96 2.97
N LEU A 220 7.89 -14.13 3.14
CA LEU A 220 8.52 -15.43 3.00
C LEU A 220 8.45 -15.84 1.52
N ARG A 221 9.58 -15.71 0.83
CA ARG A 221 9.71 -15.91 -0.61
C ARG A 221 9.74 -17.38 -0.99
N GLU A 222 9.23 -17.66 -2.19
CA GLU A 222 9.20 -19.01 -2.76
C GLU A 222 8.52 -20.00 -1.80
N SER A 223 7.44 -19.53 -1.15
CA SER A 223 6.76 -20.30 -0.12
C SER A 223 5.87 -21.38 -0.72
N SER A 224 5.94 -22.59 -0.18
CA SER A 224 5.05 -23.70 -0.50
C SER A 224 4.30 -24.18 0.74
N LEU A 225 3.00 -24.41 0.62
CA LEU A 225 2.19 -24.95 1.70
C LEU A 225 2.02 -26.48 1.55
N ASN A 226 2.36 -27.20 2.61
CA ASN A 226 2.00 -28.61 2.79
C ASN A 226 1.21 -28.76 4.10
N LYS A 227 -0.08 -29.09 3.99
CA LYS A 227 -1.04 -29.12 5.12
C LYS A 227 -1.07 -27.77 5.86
N ASN A 228 -0.47 -27.71 7.05
CA ASN A 228 -0.34 -26.52 7.88
C ASN A 228 1.11 -26.00 7.94
N LYS A 229 2.06 -26.54 7.18
CA LYS A 229 3.45 -26.09 7.17
C LYS A 229 3.79 -25.31 5.90
N ILE A 230 4.43 -24.16 6.07
CA ILE A 230 5.03 -23.38 4.99
C ILE A 230 6.54 -23.65 4.99
N THR A 231 7.07 -24.04 3.84
CA THR A 231 8.51 -24.02 3.55
C THR A 231 8.80 -22.82 2.67
N TYR A 232 9.93 -22.13 2.86
CA TYR A 232 10.31 -20.93 2.10
C TYR A 232 11.83 -20.85 1.96
N ARG A 233 12.32 -20.06 0.99
CA ARG A 233 13.76 -19.97 0.66
C ARG A 233 14.39 -18.62 0.94
N GLY A 234 13.60 -17.61 1.28
CA GLY A 234 14.11 -16.29 1.57
C GLY A 234 13.12 -15.46 2.36
N VAL A 235 13.64 -14.42 3.01
CA VAL A 235 12.85 -13.46 3.77
C VAL A 235 13.19 -12.07 3.27
N MET A 236 12.17 -11.32 2.86
CA MET A 236 12.27 -9.88 2.69
C MET A 236 11.53 -9.21 3.84
N SER A 237 12.08 -8.11 4.33
CA SER A 237 11.51 -7.42 5.48
C SER A 237 11.52 -5.91 5.30
N SER A 238 10.52 -5.24 5.87
CA SER A 238 10.54 -3.78 6.01
C SER A 238 11.54 -3.32 7.08
N THR A 239 11.92 -4.19 8.02
CA THR A 239 12.86 -3.87 9.12
C THR A 239 13.74 -5.08 9.50
N ASN A 240 14.96 -4.85 9.99
CA ASN A 240 15.88 -5.91 10.39
C ASN A 240 15.90 -6.06 11.92
N ASN A 241 14.99 -6.86 12.47
CA ASN A 241 14.87 -7.10 13.91
C ASN A 241 14.86 -8.60 14.25
N SER A 242 14.58 -8.94 15.51
CA SER A 242 14.58 -10.34 15.98
C SER A 242 13.63 -11.26 15.20
N TYR A 243 12.49 -10.75 14.72
CA TYR A 243 11.60 -11.53 13.87
C TYR A 243 12.22 -11.84 12.51
N TYR A 244 12.91 -10.86 11.90
CA TYR A 244 13.65 -11.09 10.66
C TYR A 244 14.71 -12.17 10.84
N ASP A 245 15.52 -12.09 11.91
CA ASP A 245 16.57 -13.07 12.18
C ASP A 245 16.00 -14.47 12.46
N LEU A 246 14.91 -14.54 13.21
CA LEU A 246 14.21 -15.79 13.50
C LEU A 246 13.66 -16.44 12.23
N LEU A 247 12.95 -15.67 11.39
CA LEU A 247 12.39 -16.15 10.13
C LEU A 247 13.50 -16.50 9.14
N LYS A 248 14.58 -15.72 9.06
CA LYS A 248 15.70 -16.01 8.16
C LYS A 248 16.45 -17.31 8.53
N LYS A 249 16.54 -17.61 9.83
CA LYS A 249 17.16 -18.84 10.35
C LYS A 249 16.22 -20.05 10.31
N SER A 250 14.94 -19.83 10.06
CA SER A 250 13.94 -20.89 9.95
C SER A 250 13.68 -21.15 8.47
N GLU A 251 13.63 -22.42 8.06
CA GLU A 251 13.26 -22.77 6.67
C GLU A 251 11.77 -23.14 6.57
N THR A 252 11.14 -23.37 7.73
CA THR A 252 9.74 -23.74 7.83
C THR A 252 9.03 -23.00 8.95
N ILE A 253 7.72 -22.81 8.77
CA ILE A 253 6.79 -22.41 9.84
C ILE A 253 5.57 -23.31 9.83
N GLU A 254 5.01 -23.56 10.99
CA GLU A 254 3.71 -24.20 11.18
C GLU A 254 2.64 -23.12 11.42
N ILE A 255 1.53 -23.23 10.69
CA ILE A 255 0.37 -22.37 10.78
C ILE A 255 -0.56 -22.95 11.84
N ILE A 256 -0.68 -22.24 12.96
CA ILE A 256 -1.68 -22.53 14.00
C ILE A 256 -2.98 -21.79 13.68
N GLY A 257 -2.87 -20.56 13.18
CA GLY A 257 -4.00 -19.77 12.68
C GLY A 257 -3.55 -18.46 12.04
N LYS A 258 -4.51 -17.64 11.59
CA LYS A 258 -4.20 -16.37 10.92
C LYS A 258 -3.53 -15.32 11.83
N ASN A 259 -3.46 -15.56 13.14
CA ASN A 259 -2.77 -14.66 14.08
C ASN A 259 -1.68 -15.36 14.90
N HIS A 260 -1.28 -16.57 14.49
CA HIS A 260 -0.40 -17.43 15.28
C HIS A 260 0.33 -18.42 14.38
N ILE A 261 1.66 -18.34 14.39
CA ILE A 261 2.54 -19.30 13.73
C ILE A 261 3.57 -19.83 14.73
N LYS A 262 4.13 -20.98 14.40
CA LYS A 262 5.20 -21.61 15.18
C LYS A 262 6.39 -21.87 14.28
N THR A 263 7.58 -21.54 14.76
CA THR A 263 8.86 -21.96 14.17
C THR A 263 9.41 -23.12 14.99
N GLU A 264 10.53 -23.71 14.59
CA GLU A 264 11.21 -24.70 15.43
C GLU A 264 11.69 -24.12 16.77
N LYS A 265 11.93 -22.81 16.83
CA LYS A 265 12.57 -22.14 17.97
C LYS A 265 11.62 -21.30 18.81
N ASP A 266 10.45 -20.94 18.29
CA ASP A 266 9.59 -19.94 18.90
C ASP A 266 8.11 -20.10 18.51
N ASP A 267 7.23 -19.60 19.38
CA ASP A 267 5.78 -19.61 19.26
C ASP A 267 5.25 -18.17 19.12
N ILE A 268 5.02 -17.74 17.88
CA ILE A 268 4.79 -16.33 17.54
C ILE A 268 3.29 -16.02 17.49
N LYS A 269 2.81 -15.21 18.45
CA LYS A 269 1.40 -14.80 18.61
C LYS A 269 1.20 -13.31 18.33
N GLY A 270 -0.06 -12.93 18.10
CA GLY A 270 -0.43 -11.51 17.93
C GLY A 270 0.03 -10.91 16.59
N ILE A 271 0.28 -11.77 15.60
CA ILE A 271 0.66 -11.37 14.24
C ILE A 271 -0.56 -11.40 13.30
N GLY A 272 -0.36 -11.04 12.04
CA GLY A 272 -1.24 -11.41 10.94
C GLY A 272 -0.49 -12.30 9.96
N PHE A 273 -0.99 -13.52 9.74
CA PHE A 273 -0.46 -14.47 8.76
C PHE A 273 -1.36 -14.55 7.54
N MET A 274 -0.77 -14.40 6.35
CA MET A 274 -1.45 -14.49 5.05
C MET A 274 -0.59 -15.31 4.08
N LEU A 275 -1.22 -16.10 3.20
CA LEU A 275 -0.59 -16.77 2.08
C LEU A 275 -1.20 -16.27 0.78
N PHE A 276 -0.39 -15.65 -0.06
CA PHE A 276 -0.79 -15.12 -1.37
C PHE A 276 -0.34 -16.06 -2.50
N TYR A 277 -1.29 -16.51 -3.34
CA TYR A 277 -1.08 -17.47 -4.45
C TYR A 277 -1.30 -16.86 -5.83
#